data_AF-A0A1Y3D1Z5-F1
#
_entry.id   AF-A0A1Y3D1Z5-F1
#
_cell.length_a   1.000
_cell.length_b   1.000
_cell.length_c   1.000
_cell.angle_alpha   90.00
_cell.angle_beta   90.00
_cell.angle_gamma   90.00
#
_symmetry.space_group_name_H-M   'P 1'
#
loop_
_entity.id
_entity.type
_entity.pdbx_description
1 polymer ?
#
loop_
_entity_poly.entity_id
_entity_poly.type
_entity_poly.pdbx_seq_one_letter_code
_entity_poly.pdbx_strand_id
1 'polypeptide(L)'
;MVIQLAWFARLKLWRGKVFQISTGGELTGLNRLEVGKLEIQRYSFKAQIGKSLFNDQPVLIINHNLANNPLWVRRYHDEMVQISSHIYLATSHYKIGNKLKFVSYFAFDLSKK
;
A
#
# COMPACT_ATOMS: atom_id res chain seq x y z
N MET A 1 22.48 -3.89 4.26
CA MET A 1 22.06 -4.10 2.85
C MET A 1 20.58 -3.80 2.73
N VAL A 2 20.24 -2.66 2.12
CA VAL A 2 18.84 -2.30 1.82
C VAL A 2 18.47 -3.07 0.57
N ILE A 3 17.63 -4.10 0.69
CA ILE A 3 16.97 -4.66 -0.50
C ILE A 3 15.85 -3.69 -0.86
N GLN A 4 16.22 -2.50 -1.33
CA GLN A 4 15.40 -1.79 -2.29
C GLN A 4 15.51 -2.65 -3.53
N LEU A 5 14.44 -3.34 -3.90
CA LEU A 5 14.35 -4.01 -5.18
C LEU A 5 14.28 -2.89 -6.23
N ALA A 6 15.40 -2.22 -6.50
CA ALA A 6 15.51 -1.13 -7.46
C ALA A 6 14.99 -1.58 -8.84
N TRP A 7 15.08 -2.89 -9.12
CA TRP A 7 14.47 -3.52 -10.28
C TRP A 7 12.93 -3.38 -10.31
N PHE A 8 12.23 -3.50 -9.17
CA PHE A 8 10.77 -3.45 -9.13
C PHE A 8 10.25 -2.05 -9.52
N ALA A 9 10.91 -1.01 -8.99
CA ALA A 9 10.64 0.37 -9.38
C ALA A 9 11.08 0.65 -10.82
N ARG A 10 12.27 0.18 -11.24
CA ARG A 10 12.79 0.37 -12.61
C ARG A 10 11.91 -0.28 -13.68
N LEU A 11 11.34 -1.45 -13.39
CA LEU A 11 10.42 -2.16 -14.28
C LEU A 11 9.00 -1.58 -14.26
N LYS A 12 8.71 -0.58 -13.39
CA LYS A 12 7.40 0.09 -13.26
C LYS A 12 6.24 -0.92 -13.13
N LEU A 13 6.46 -2.01 -12.41
CA LEU A 13 5.50 -3.11 -12.32
C LEU A 13 4.24 -2.72 -11.55
N TRP A 14 4.34 -1.82 -10.58
CA TRP A 14 3.19 -1.44 -9.76
C TRP A 14 2.23 -0.51 -10.52
N ARG A 15 0.94 -0.86 -10.52
CA ARG A 15 -0.14 -0.10 -11.19
C ARG A 15 -1.20 0.45 -10.25
N GLY A 16 -1.19 0.03 -8.98
CA GLY A 16 -2.16 0.47 -8.00
C GLY A 16 -2.51 -0.61 -7.00
N LYS A 17 -3.67 -0.45 -6.36
CA LYS A 17 -4.24 -1.41 -5.44
C LYS A 17 -5.73 -1.57 -5.75
N VAL A 18 -6.25 -2.77 -5.54
CA VAL A 18 -7.69 -3.03 -5.50
C VAL A 18 -8.08 -3.18 -4.04
N PHE A 19 -9.14 -2.47 -3.63
CA PHE A 19 -9.73 -2.60 -2.31
C PHE A 19 -10.97 -3.48 -2.39
N GLN A 20 -11.18 -4.28 -1.34
CA GLN A 20 -12.31 -5.20 -1.20
C GLN A 20 -12.82 -5.09 0.23
N ILE A 21 -14.14 -4.96 0.37
CA ILE A 21 -14.79 -5.04 1.68
C ILE A 21 -15.32 -6.47 1.82
N SER A 22 -14.83 -7.19 2.82
CA SER A 22 -15.33 -8.53 3.12
C SER A 22 -16.75 -8.47 3.68
N THR A 23 -17.46 -9.59 3.67
CA THR A 23 -18.82 -9.70 4.25
C THR A 23 -18.86 -9.31 5.73
N GLY A 24 -17.74 -9.41 6.45
CA GLY A 24 -17.59 -8.98 7.84
C GLY A 24 -17.19 -7.51 8.03
N GLY A 25 -17.16 -6.71 6.97
CA GLY A 25 -16.77 -5.30 7.02
C GLY A 25 -15.27 -5.03 7.08
N GLU A 26 -14.42 -6.06 6.99
CA GLU A 26 -12.97 -5.85 6.92
C GLU A 26 -12.58 -5.28 5.55
N LEU A 27 -11.86 -4.16 5.56
CA LEU A 27 -11.26 -3.62 4.35
C LEU A 27 -9.94 -4.35 4.07
N THR A 28 -9.88 -5.02 2.93
CA THR A 28 -8.72 -5.78 2.47
C THR A 28 -8.39 -5.38 1.03
N GLY A 29 -7.33 -5.95 0.47
CA GLY A 29 -7.03 -5.72 -0.93
C GLY A 29 -5.75 -6.37 -1.40
N LEU A 30 -5.41 -6.09 -2.65
CA LEU A 30 -4.24 -6.62 -3.36
C LEU A 30 -3.55 -5.49 -4.14
N ASN A 31 -2.24 -5.57 -4.30
CA ASN A 31 -1.53 -4.72 -5.26
C ASN A 31 -1.76 -5.22 -6.68
N ARG A 32 -2.00 -4.30 -7.61
CA ARG A 32 -2.05 -4.57 -9.06
C ARG A 32 -0.65 -4.42 -9.63
N LEU A 33 -0.18 -5.48 -10.28
CA LEU A 33 1.11 -5.51 -10.94
C LEU A 33 0.92 -5.79 -12.42
N GLU A 34 1.70 -5.14 -13.26
CA GLU A 34 1.74 -5.39 -14.69
C GLU A 34 3.10 -5.99 -15.05
N VAL A 35 3.07 -7.17 -15.67
CA VAL A 35 4.27 -7.87 -16.16
C VAL A 35 4.08 -8.10 -17.65
N GLY A 36 4.67 -7.24 -18.48
CA GLY A 36 4.43 -7.25 -19.92
C GLY A 36 2.98 -6.85 -20.22
N LYS A 37 2.22 -7.73 -20.90
CA LYS A 37 0.80 -7.50 -21.22
C LYS A 37 -0.18 -8.08 -20.19
N LEU A 38 0.31 -8.70 -19.13
CA LEU A 38 -0.51 -9.38 -18.13
C LEU A 38 -0.61 -8.51 -16.87
N GLU A 39 -1.85 -8.25 -16.44
CA GLU A 39 -2.12 -7.73 -15.10
C GLU A 39 -2.34 -8.89 -14.11
N ILE A 40 -1.61 -8.86 -12.99
CA ILE A 40 -1.75 -9.81 -11.90
C ILE A 40 -2.03 -9.06 -10.58
N GLN A 41 -2.84 -9.68 -9.71
CA GLN A 41 -3.07 -9.19 -8.36
C GLN A 41 -2.30 -10.03 -7.35
N ARG A 42 -1.45 -9.37 -6.56
CA ARG A 42 -0.55 -9.99 -5.60
C ARG A 42 -0.40 -9.12 -4.36
N TYR A 43 0.20 -9.69 -3.32
CA TYR A 43 0.56 -8.99 -2.08
C TYR A 43 -0.64 -8.41 -1.36
N SER A 44 -1.37 -9.29 -0.66
CA SER A 44 -2.58 -8.90 0.06
C SER A 44 -2.27 -7.93 1.18
N PHE A 45 -3.26 -7.13 1.55
CA PHE A 45 -3.17 -6.26 2.71
C PHE A 45 -4.50 -6.22 3.46
N LYS A 46 -4.43 -5.84 4.73
CA LYS A 46 -5.58 -5.38 5.51
C LYS A 46 -5.47 -3.88 5.68
N ALA A 47 -6.59 -3.18 5.64
CA ALA A 47 -6.65 -1.75 5.86
C ALA A 47 -7.59 -1.41 7.01
N GLN A 48 -7.19 -0.46 7.84
CA GLN A 48 -7.97 -0.03 9.00
C GLN A 48 -7.68 1.43 9.32
N ILE A 49 -8.66 2.13 9.90
CA ILE A 49 -8.44 3.45 10.45
C ILE A 49 -7.58 3.31 11.71
N GLY A 50 -6.53 4.10 11.82
CA GLY A 50 -5.66 4.13 12.99
C GLY A 50 -4.94 5.47 13.14
N LYS A 51 -4.16 5.61 14.21
CA LYS A 51 -3.33 6.80 14.44
C LYS A 51 -2.16 6.81 13.46
N SER A 52 -1.92 7.94 12.79
CA SER A 52 -0.72 8.14 11.97
C SER A 52 0.56 8.03 12.81
N LEU A 53 1.63 7.55 12.18
CA LEU A 53 2.99 7.61 12.74
C LEU A 53 3.69 8.95 12.49
N PHE A 54 3.09 9.84 11.69
CA PHE A 54 3.71 11.10 11.25
C PHE A 54 2.94 12.35 11.66
N ASN A 55 1.68 12.20 12.08
CA ASN A 55 0.84 13.29 12.57
C ASN A 55 -0.19 12.77 13.59
N ASP A 56 -1.02 13.67 14.12
CA ASP A 56 -2.06 13.32 15.10
C ASP A 56 -3.43 13.05 14.47
N GLN A 57 -3.52 12.97 13.14
CA GLN A 57 -4.77 12.70 12.44
C GLN A 57 -5.01 11.18 12.30
N PRO A 58 -6.28 10.74 12.32
CA PRO A 58 -6.62 9.38 11.93
C PRO A 58 -6.35 9.19 10.43
N VAL A 59 -5.73 8.07 10.08
CA VAL A 59 -5.39 7.69 8.71
C VAL A 59 -5.84 6.27 8.43
N LEU A 60 -6.09 5.94 7.16
CA LEU A 60 -6.22 4.56 6.76
C LEU A 60 -4.83 3.93 6.64
N ILE A 61 -4.51 3.02 7.55
CA ILE A 61 -3.26 2.28 7.56
C ILE A 61 -3.43 1.05 6.67
N ILE A 62 -2.54 0.87 5.70
CA ILE A 62 -2.50 -0.33 4.86
C ILE A 62 -1.38 -1.24 5.36
N ASN A 63 -1.77 -2.38 5.93
CA ASN A 63 -0.88 -3.34 6.57
C ASN A 63 -0.56 -4.52 5.64
N HIS A 64 0.68 -4.59 5.18
CA HIS A 64 1.22 -5.70 4.39
C HIS A 64 1.90 -6.79 5.23
N ASN A 65 1.99 -6.63 6.57
CA ASN A 65 2.64 -7.60 7.47
C ASN A 65 1.75 -8.83 7.72
N LEU A 66 1.50 -9.58 6.64
CA LEU A 66 0.69 -10.80 6.63
C LEU A 66 1.58 -12.01 6.33
N ALA A 67 1.25 -13.17 6.89
CA ALA A 67 2.09 -14.37 6.78
C ALA A 67 2.24 -14.88 5.33
N ASN A 68 1.24 -14.65 4.48
CA ASN A 68 1.24 -15.02 3.07
C ASN A 68 2.08 -14.09 2.18
N ASN A 69 2.54 -12.95 2.70
CA ASN A 69 3.38 -12.02 1.97
C ASN A 69 4.86 -12.35 2.15
N PRO A 70 5.69 -12.17 1.11
CA PRO A 70 7.12 -12.32 1.24
C PRO A 70 7.68 -11.26 2.21
N LEU A 71 8.78 -11.58 2.90
CA LEU A 71 9.35 -10.73 3.97
C LEU A 71 9.62 -9.29 3.54
N TRP A 72 9.99 -9.07 2.28
CA TRP A 72 10.25 -7.73 1.77
C TRP A 72 8.96 -6.91 1.61
N VAL A 73 7.82 -7.52 1.26
CA VAL A 73 6.51 -6.86 1.19
C VAL A 73 6.01 -6.48 2.58
N ARG A 74 6.22 -7.36 3.56
CA ARG A 74 5.77 -7.18 4.96
C ARG A 74 6.36 -5.95 5.66
N ARG A 75 7.38 -5.32 5.07
CA ARG A 75 8.08 -4.15 5.59
C ARG A 75 7.50 -2.82 5.10
N TYR A 76 6.57 -2.84 4.16
CA TYR A 76 5.87 -1.63 3.75
C TYR A 76 4.87 -1.21 4.82
N HIS A 77 4.86 0.09 5.08
CA HIS A 77 3.90 0.80 5.92
C HIS A 77 3.35 1.95 5.09
N ASP A 78 2.11 1.81 4.65
CA ASP A 78 1.43 2.87 3.90
C ASP A 78 0.36 3.52 4.78
N GLU A 79 0.28 4.85 4.74
CA GLU A 79 -0.78 5.63 5.38
C GLU A 79 -1.50 6.47 4.33
N MET A 80 -2.83 6.51 4.42
CA MET A 80 -3.67 7.16 3.43
C MET A 80 -4.70 8.07 4.10
N VAL A 81 -4.90 9.26 3.53
CA VAL A 81 -5.90 10.24 3.93
C VAL A 81 -6.80 10.60 2.77
N GLN A 82 -8.06 10.93 3.08
CA GLN A 82 -8.97 11.51 2.09
C GLN A 82 -8.67 13.01 1.95
N ILE A 83 -8.45 13.48 0.73
CA ILE A 83 -8.21 14.90 0.44
C ILE A 83 -9.34 15.55 -0.37
N SER A 84 -10.24 14.74 -0.92
CA SER A 84 -11.48 15.18 -1.59
C SER A 84 -12.48 14.00 -1.64
N SER A 85 -13.72 14.21 -2.08
CA SER A 85 -14.82 13.23 -2.05
C SER A 85 -14.47 11.84 -2.58
N HIS A 86 -13.55 11.74 -3.55
CA HIS A 86 -13.09 10.45 -4.10
C HIS A 86 -11.57 10.35 -4.22
N ILE A 87 -10.84 11.38 -3.78
CA ILE A 87 -9.38 11.44 -3.93
C ILE A 87 -8.73 11.16 -2.59
N TYR A 88 -7.84 10.18 -2.59
CA TYR A 88 -7.08 9.79 -1.43
C TYR A 88 -5.60 9.92 -1.73
N LEU A 89 -4.85 10.54 -0.83
CA LEU A 89 -3.41 10.64 -0.90
C LEU A 89 -2.79 9.66 0.08
N ALA A 90 -1.88 8.84 -0.41
CA ALA A 90 -1.15 7.88 0.38
C ALA A 90 0.35 8.17 0.37
N THR A 91 0.99 7.82 1.48
CA THR A 91 2.44 7.83 1.65
C THR A 91 2.90 6.39 1.87
N SER A 92 3.97 5.98 1.20
CA SER A 92 4.59 4.67 1.41
C SER A 92 5.93 4.83 2.10
N HIS A 93 6.13 4.04 3.14
CA HIS A 93 7.39 3.94 3.86
C HIS A 93 7.85 2.49 3.94
N TYR A 94 9.17 2.29 3.87
CA TYR A 94 9.80 1.00 4.02
C TYR A 94 10.50 0.89 5.37
N LYS A 95 10.18 -0.14 6.15
CA LYS A 95 10.77 -0.40 7.46
C LYS A 95 12.16 -1.02 7.33
N ILE A 96 13.16 -0.32 7.87
CA ILE A 96 14.57 -0.77 7.96
C ILE A 96 15.00 -0.67 9.43
N GLY A 97 15.09 -1.84 10.09
CA GLY A 97 15.25 -1.89 11.54
C GLY A 97 14.07 -1.22 12.24
N ASN A 98 14.36 -0.25 13.11
CA ASN A 98 13.35 0.55 13.81
C ASN A 98 13.03 1.89 13.12
N LYS A 99 13.51 2.10 11.88
CA LYS A 99 13.27 3.33 11.12
C LYS A 99 12.34 3.09 9.94
N LEU A 100 11.52 4.10 9.62
CA LEU A 100 10.74 4.18 8.40
C LEU A 100 11.48 5.07 7.40
N LYS A 101 11.73 4.55 6.19
CA LYS A 101 12.28 5.33 5.09
C LYS A 101 11.21 5.62 4.06
N PHE A 102 11.04 6.89 3.71
CA PHE A 102 10.13 7.31 2.66
C PHE A 102 10.45 6.60 1.34
N VAL A 103 9.40 6.13 0.65
CA VAL A 103 9.49 5.49 -0.66
C VAL A 103 8.82 6.36 -1.71
N SER A 104 7.55 6.73 -1.49
CA SER A 104 6.78 7.48 -2.46
C SER A 104 5.52 8.09 -1.87
N TYR A 105 4.98 9.07 -2.59
CA TYR A 105 3.57 9.43 -2.55
C TYR A 105 2.84 8.75 -3.71
N PHE A 106 1.58 8.40 -3.51
CA PHE A 106 0.69 7.92 -4.56
C PHE A 106 -0.75 8.29 -4.21
N ALA A 107 -1.60 8.44 -5.24
CA ALA A 107 -2.98 8.84 -5.05
C ALA A 107 -3.93 7.79 -5.64
N PHE A 108 -5.12 7.70 -5.04
CA PHE A 108 -6.24 6.96 -5.58
C PHE A 108 -7.33 7.93 -5.96
N ASP A 109 -7.84 7.76 -7.18
CA ASP A 109 -9.11 8.33 -7.61
C ASP A 109 -10.14 7.20 -7.64
N LEU A 110 -11.03 7.19 -6.66
CA LEU A 110 -12.09 6.20 -6.52
C LEU A 110 -13.42 6.67 -7.14
N SER A 111 -13.38 7.73 -7.97
CA SER A 111 -14.58 8.20 -8.69
C SER A 111 -14.93 7.30 -9.88
N LYS A 112 -13.95 6.57 -10.40
CA LYS A 112 -14.10 5.66 -11.54
C LYS A 112 -14.06 4.23 -11.03
N LYS A 113 -15.12 3.48 -11.31
CA LYS A 113 -15.20 2.04 -11.05
C LYS A 113 -14.29 1.27 -11.99
#